data_AF-A0A8T1XA05-F1
#
_entry.id   AF-A0A8T1XA05-F1
#
_cell.length_a   1.000
_cell.length_b   1.000
_cell.length_c   1.000
_cell.angle_alpha   90.00
_cell.angle_beta   90.00
_cell.angle_gamma   90.00
#
_symmetry.space_group_name_H-M   'P 1'
#
loop_
_entity.id
_entity.type
_entity.pdbx_description
1 polymer ?
#
loop_
_entity_poly.entity_id
_entity_poly.type
_entity_poly.pdbx_seq_one_letter_code
_entity_poly.pdbx_strand_id
1 'polypeptide(L)'
;MQTFYTETKAIQQELEMLRVTIYEQEIRFREYELQLKEQQESLEFLVQQVKEIPTFYSSQAAEITEQIPAHLPAWSLVAAKMVWQQFDSDHDGILTRDELSQLKDHLRKNHENIDEILAAIEGSTEHLTAQHLLSFQIGEKEKWQRYCWELEERLHEAMHSSYVKERDLWRTKDAKKEESRKSMLMYIAAQKGKRHYRMRYERPAETAVFPRVTAPKAGKQEGPGAIMKLEGGGD
;
A
#
# COMPACT_ATOMS: atom_id res chain seq x y z
N MET A 1 -41.48 1.35 -28.55
CA MET A 1 -41.51 2.36 -27.47
C MET A 1 -41.44 1.74 -26.08
N GLN A 2 -42.07 0.59 -25.81
CA GLN A 2 -42.11 -0.03 -24.47
C GLN A 2 -40.73 -0.49 -23.96
N THR A 3 -39.84 -0.97 -24.85
CA THR A 3 -38.48 -1.45 -24.51
C THR A 3 -37.52 -0.34 -24.10
N PHE A 4 -37.64 0.85 -24.70
CA PHE A 4 -36.79 2.00 -24.36
C PHE A 4 -37.07 2.52 -22.94
N TYR A 5 -38.33 2.48 -22.50
CA TYR A 5 -38.74 2.91 -21.16
C TYR A 5 -38.27 1.92 -20.07
N THR A 6 -38.24 0.63 -20.36
CA THR A 6 -37.70 -0.37 -19.44
C THR A 6 -36.18 -0.28 -19.30
N GLU A 7 -35.49 -0.01 -20.42
CA GLU A 7 -34.04 0.20 -20.43
C GLU A 7 -33.64 1.46 -19.66
N THR A 8 -34.33 2.59 -19.87
CA THR A 8 -34.03 3.83 -19.12
C THR A 8 -34.27 3.68 -17.62
N LYS A 9 -35.31 2.95 -17.21
CA LYS A 9 -35.57 2.67 -15.79
C LYS A 9 -34.48 1.78 -15.18
N ALA A 10 -34.01 0.75 -15.90
CA ALA A 10 -32.93 -0.11 -15.44
C ALA A 10 -31.62 0.66 -15.26
N ILE A 11 -31.26 1.51 -16.23
CA ILE A 11 -30.06 2.37 -16.14
C ILE A 11 -30.15 3.32 -14.94
N GLN A 12 -31.32 3.90 -14.67
CA GLN A 12 -31.51 4.76 -13.50
C GLN A 12 -31.31 4.00 -12.18
N GLN A 13 -31.79 2.76 -12.08
CA GLN A 13 -31.60 1.93 -10.89
C GLN A 13 -30.13 1.56 -10.69
N GLU A 14 -29.42 1.22 -11.76
CA GLU A 14 -27.99 0.93 -11.70
C GLU A 14 -27.17 2.15 -11.28
N LEU A 15 -27.48 3.34 -11.82
CA LEU A 15 -26.83 4.58 -11.43
C LEU A 15 -27.07 4.91 -9.94
N GLU A 16 -28.27 4.64 -9.42
CA GLU A 16 -28.56 4.85 -8.00
C GLU A 16 -27.78 3.88 -7.10
N MET A 17 -27.74 2.60 -7.49
CA MET A 17 -26.95 1.58 -6.79
C MET A 17 -25.46 1.90 -6.78
N LEU A 18 -24.92 2.39 -7.90
CA LEU A 18 -23.53 2.85 -7.98
C LEU A 18 -23.27 4.06 -7.08
N ARG A 19 -24.21 5.03 -7.01
CA ARG A 19 -24.07 6.18 -6.08
C ARG A 19 -23.99 5.72 -4.64
N VAL A 20 -24.89 4.84 -4.20
CA VAL A 20 -24.88 4.30 -2.83
C VAL A 20 -23.56 3.58 -2.55
N THR A 21 -23.09 2.75 -3.50
CA THR A 21 -21.83 2.01 -3.34
C THR A 21 -20.63 2.95 -3.24
N ILE A 22 -20.60 4.02 -4.03
CA ILE A 22 -19.54 5.04 -3.97
C ILE A 22 -19.55 5.72 -2.60
N TYR A 23 -20.72 6.14 -2.11
CA TYR A 23 -20.81 6.77 -0.78
C TYR A 23 -20.36 5.83 0.34
N GLU A 24 -20.74 4.55 0.30
CA GLU A 24 -20.29 3.56 1.27
C GLU A 24 -18.78 3.33 1.23
N GLN A 25 -18.17 3.37 0.03
CA GLN A 25 -16.72 3.27 -0.12
C GLN A 25 -16.02 4.53 0.41
N GLU A 26 -16.56 5.72 0.16
CA GLU A 26 -16.03 6.98 0.68
C GLU A 26 -16.05 7.02 2.22
N ILE A 27 -17.13 6.52 2.84
CA ILE A 27 -17.22 6.44 4.31
C ILE A 27 -16.14 5.50 4.86
N ARG A 28 -16.05 4.28 4.31
CA ARG A 28 -15.03 3.30 4.74
C ARG A 28 -13.61 3.82 4.55
N PHE A 29 -13.35 4.55 3.47
CA PHE A 29 -12.05 5.15 3.22
C PHE A 29 -11.68 6.17 4.31
N ARG A 30 -12.61 7.04 4.69
CA ARG A 30 -12.38 8.02 5.78
C ARG A 30 -12.17 7.35 7.14
N GLU A 31 -12.88 6.25 7.42
CA GLU A 31 -12.67 5.46 8.63
C GLU A 31 -11.26 4.89 8.69
N TYR A 32 -10.75 4.36 7.58
CA TYR A 32 -9.37 3.87 7.50
C TYR A 32 -8.33 4.97 7.65
N GLU A 33 -8.55 6.15 7.05
CA GLU A 33 -7.65 7.30 7.23
C GLU A 33 -7.56 7.71 8.71
N LEU A 34 -8.69 7.69 9.43
CA LEU A 34 -8.73 7.99 10.85
C LEU A 34 -7.96 6.96 11.67
N GLN A 35 -8.18 5.67 11.42
CA GLN A 35 -7.46 4.58 12.10
C GLN A 35 -5.95 4.66 11.85
N LEU A 36 -5.54 4.97 10.61
CA LEU A 36 -4.12 5.11 10.28
C LEU A 36 -3.48 6.26 11.07
N LYS A 37 -4.19 7.38 11.22
CA LYS A 37 -3.72 8.53 11.99
C LYS A 37 -3.59 8.20 13.47
N GLU A 38 -4.57 7.53 14.07
CA GLU A 38 -4.51 7.08 15.46
C GLU A 38 -3.33 6.14 15.70
N GLN A 39 -3.10 5.19 14.79
CA GLN A 39 -1.95 4.30 14.86
C GLN A 39 -0.62 5.07 14.75
N GLN A 40 -0.53 6.05 13.86
CA GLN A 40 0.67 6.87 13.73
C GLN A 40 0.95 7.68 15.01
N GLU A 41 -0.07 8.30 15.62
CA GLU A 41 0.07 9.03 16.89
C GLU A 41 0.52 8.09 18.02
N SER A 42 -0.02 6.86 18.08
CA SER A 42 0.39 5.85 19.05
C SER A 42 1.85 5.42 18.88
N LEU A 43 2.32 5.28 17.63
CA LEU A 43 3.69 4.93 17.30
C LEU A 43 4.64 6.06 17.67
N GLU A 44 4.29 7.30 17.34
CA GLU A 44 5.08 8.49 17.70
C GLU A 44 5.23 8.60 19.21
N PHE A 45 4.17 8.34 19.97
CA PHE A 45 4.22 8.27 21.43
C PHE A 45 5.19 7.18 21.93
N LEU A 46 5.10 5.96 21.42
CA LEU A 46 6.01 4.87 21.80
C LEU A 46 7.47 5.18 21.44
N VAL A 47 7.72 5.75 20.26
CA VAL A 47 9.05 6.18 19.83
C VAL A 47 9.59 7.25 20.79
N GLN A 48 8.75 8.19 21.22
CA GLN A 48 9.14 9.20 22.19
C GLN A 48 9.49 8.58 23.55
N GLN A 49 8.68 7.64 24.05
CA GLN A 49 9.00 6.88 25.27
C GLN A 49 10.34 6.14 25.16
N VAL A 50 10.59 5.46 24.04
CA VAL A 50 11.86 4.73 23.81
C VAL A 50 13.06 5.68 23.76
N LYS A 51 12.91 6.89 23.21
CA LYS A 51 13.97 7.91 23.20
C LYS A 51 14.30 8.43 24.59
N GLU A 52 13.35 8.40 25.53
CA GLU A 52 13.55 8.85 26.91
C GLU A 52 14.23 7.78 27.77
N ILE A 53 14.08 6.49 27.44
CA ILE A 53 14.69 5.36 28.18
C ILE A 53 16.19 5.56 28.46
N PRO A 54 17.06 5.91 27.49
CA PRO A 54 18.50 6.11 27.76
C PRO A 54 18.81 7.15 28.85
N THR A 55 17.95 8.17 29.03
CA THR A 55 18.18 9.22 30.04
C THR A 55 18.06 8.68 31.46
N PHE A 56 17.21 7.69 31.70
CA PHE A 56 17.02 7.07 33.01
C PHE A 56 18.16 6.12 33.41
N TYR A 57 18.99 5.68 32.45
CA TYR A 57 20.04 4.68 32.67
C TYR A 57 21.46 5.17 32.36
N SER A 58 21.64 6.49 32.17
CA SER A 58 22.91 7.14 31.80
C SER A 58 24.06 6.95 32.80
N SER A 59 23.78 6.64 34.07
CA SER A 59 24.79 6.77 35.14
C SER A 59 25.77 5.59 35.28
N GLN A 60 25.65 4.52 34.48
CA GLN A 60 26.57 3.36 34.54
C GLN A 60 27.05 2.88 33.15
N ALA A 61 26.65 3.54 32.06
CA ALA A 61 26.97 3.07 30.71
C ALA A 61 28.42 3.37 30.28
N ALA A 62 29.11 4.29 30.96
CA ALA A 62 30.41 4.81 30.54
C ALA A 62 31.54 3.75 30.53
N GLU A 63 31.48 2.73 31.38
CA GLU A 63 32.54 1.71 31.46
C GLU A 63 32.38 0.56 30.46
N ILE A 64 31.18 0.35 29.91
CA ILE A 64 30.90 -0.75 28.95
C ILE A 64 30.98 -0.26 27.50
N THR A 65 31.06 1.06 27.28
CA THR A 65 31.01 1.67 25.95
C THR A 65 32.20 1.41 25.03
N GLU A 66 33.34 0.93 25.52
CA GLU A 66 34.54 0.77 24.68
C GLU A 66 34.54 -0.48 23.78
N GLN A 67 33.58 -1.41 23.95
CA GLN A 67 33.55 -2.67 23.16
C GLN A 67 32.22 -2.92 22.43
N ILE A 68 31.32 -1.95 22.38
CA ILE A 68 30.01 -2.16 21.74
C ILE A 68 30.13 -1.98 20.23
N PRO A 69 29.62 -2.93 19.42
CA PRO A 69 29.54 -2.75 17.98
C PRO A 69 28.69 -1.53 17.61
N ALA A 70 29.26 -0.58 16.87
CA ALA A 70 28.65 0.72 16.54
C ALA A 70 27.32 0.67 15.75
N HIS A 71 26.86 -0.52 15.36
CA HIS A 71 25.65 -0.72 14.56
C HIS A 71 24.39 -0.99 15.39
N LEU A 72 24.49 -1.14 16.71
CA LEU A 72 23.33 -1.34 17.57
C LEU A 72 22.75 -0.02 18.10
N PRO A 73 21.41 0.15 18.07
CA PRO A 73 20.79 1.32 18.66
C PRO A 73 20.91 1.29 20.18
N ALA A 74 21.16 2.45 20.81
CA ALA A 74 21.42 2.56 22.24
C ALA A 74 20.35 1.90 23.15
N TRP A 75 19.08 1.87 22.71
CA TRP A 75 17.99 1.23 23.46
C TRP A 75 18.16 -0.29 23.60
N SER A 76 18.83 -0.99 22.67
CA SER A 76 18.97 -2.44 22.76
C SER A 76 19.90 -2.85 23.90
N LEU A 77 20.88 -2.01 24.20
CA LEU A 77 21.73 -2.20 25.36
C LEU A 77 20.95 -2.00 26.67
N VAL A 78 20.12 -0.97 26.72
CA VAL A 78 19.27 -0.72 27.89
C VAL A 78 18.26 -1.85 28.07
N ALA A 79 17.64 -2.33 27.00
CA ALA A 79 16.72 -3.47 27.04
C ALA A 79 17.41 -4.75 27.51
N ALA A 80 18.60 -5.07 26.98
CA ALA A 80 19.39 -6.22 27.43
C ALA A 80 19.78 -6.07 28.92
N LYS A 81 20.14 -4.86 29.36
CA LYS A 81 20.46 -4.57 30.77
C LYS A 81 19.22 -4.67 31.67
N MET A 82 18.06 -4.20 31.23
CA MET A 82 16.81 -4.31 32.01
C MET A 82 16.38 -5.76 32.18
N VAL A 83 16.46 -6.55 31.11
CA VAL A 83 16.23 -8.00 31.19
C VAL A 83 17.26 -8.63 32.12
N TRP A 84 18.54 -8.30 31.99
CA TRP A 84 19.59 -8.81 32.89
C TRP A 84 19.30 -8.50 34.35
N GLN A 85 19.02 -7.23 34.69
CA GLN A 85 18.70 -6.77 36.03
C GLN A 85 17.42 -7.38 36.62
N GLN A 86 16.48 -7.82 35.78
CA GLN A 86 15.27 -8.48 36.24
C GLN A 86 15.56 -9.88 36.81
N PHE A 87 16.60 -10.55 36.31
CA PHE A 87 16.98 -11.90 36.75
C PHE A 87 18.16 -11.90 37.73
N ASP A 88 18.96 -10.83 37.74
CA ASP A 88 20.04 -10.56 38.71
C ASP A 88 19.43 -10.06 40.03
N SER A 89 19.07 -11.01 40.91
CA SER A 89 18.29 -10.76 42.12
C SER A 89 19.12 -10.14 43.24
N ASP A 90 20.42 -10.40 43.26
CA ASP A 90 21.37 -9.81 44.22
C ASP A 90 22.06 -8.55 43.69
N HIS A 91 21.84 -8.20 42.42
CA HIS A 91 22.37 -7.01 41.75
C HIS A 91 23.90 -6.96 41.76
N ASP A 92 24.55 -8.13 41.78
CA ASP A 92 26.01 -8.23 41.76
C ASP A 92 26.57 -8.10 40.33
N GLY A 93 25.70 -8.07 39.32
CA GLY A 93 26.03 -7.97 37.90
C GLY A 93 26.39 -9.30 37.24
N ILE A 94 26.35 -10.40 37.98
CA ILE A 94 26.74 -11.76 37.58
C ILE A 94 25.56 -12.70 37.81
N LEU A 95 24.91 -13.12 36.72
CA LEU A 95 23.84 -14.12 36.83
C LEU A 95 24.41 -15.44 37.39
N THR A 96 23.94 -15.82 38.56
CA THR A 96 24.21 -17.13 39.13
C THR A 96 23.63 -18.24 38.23
N ARG A 97 24.05 -19.48 38.43
CA ARG A 97 23.58 -20.62 37.62
C ARG A 97 22.06 -20.77 37.67
N ASP A 98 21.46 -20.49 38.83
CA ASP A 98 20.02 -20.58 39.04
C ASP A 98 19.28 -19.44 38.33
N GLU A 99 19.78 -18.20 38.41
CA GLU A 99 19.20 -17.04 37.71
C GLU A 99 19.35 -17.16 36.19
N LEU A 100 20.49 -17.67 35.73
CA LEU A 100 20.71 -17.99 34.31
C LEU A 100 19.69 -19.04 33.83
N SER A 101 19.38 -20.04 34.66
CA SER A 101 18.37 -21.05 34.31
C SER A 101 16.97 -20.43 34.20
N GLN A 102 16.62 -19.48 35.09
CA GLN A 102 15.35 -18.76 35.03
C GLN A 102 15.26 -17.87 33.78
N LEU A 103 16.34 -17.17 33.44
CA LEU A 103 16.42 -16.38 32.21
C LEU A 103 16.28 -17.28 30.97
N LYS A 104 16.96 -18.43 30.94
CA LYS A 104 16.83 -19.42 29.85
C LYS A 104 15.38 -19.92 29.71
N ASP A 105 14.73 -20.26 30.80
CA ASP A 105 13.34 -20.73 30.80
C ASP A 105 12.35 -19.63 30.39
N HIS A 106 12.60 -18.38 30.80
CA HIS A 106 11.80 -17.24 30.39
C HIS A 106 11.94 -16.98 28.89
N LEU A 107 13.15 -17.02 28.37
CA LEU A 107 13.40 -16.87 26.94
C LEU A 107 12.72 -18.03 26.18
N ARG A 108 12.89 -19.30 26.60
CA ARG A 108 12.27 -20.47 25.93
C ARG A 108 10.76 -20.37 25.79
N LYS A 109 10.08 -19.77 26.77
CA LYS A 109 8.63 -19.55 26.71
C LYS A 109 8.22 -18.52 25.66
N ASN A 110 9.09 -17.55 25.37
CA ASN A 110 8.77 -16.41 24.51
C ASN A 110 9.35 -16.53 23.09
N HIS A 111 10.36 -17.38 22.86
CA HIS A 111 10.93 -17.58 21.53
C HIS A 111 11.08 -19.07 21.15
N GLU A 112 10.45 -19.45 20.04
CA GLU A 112 10.57 -20.76 19.40
C GLU A 112 11.92 -20.84 18.65
N ASN A 113 13.02 -21.20 19.34
CA ASN A 113 14.31 -21.73 18.81
C ASN A 113 15.51 -21.54 19.75
N ILE A 114 15.28 -21.16 21.01
CA ILE A 114 16.37 -20.87 21.95
C ILE A 114 17.26 -22.08 22.24
N ASP A 115 16.78 -23.31 22.08
CA ASP A 115 17.59 -24.50 22.37
C ASP A 115 18.77 -24.69 21.41
N GLU A 116 18.62 -24.35 20.12
CA GLU A 116 19.76 -24.35 19.17
C GLU A 116 20.79 -23.26 19.53
N ILE A 117 20.31 -22.18 20.13
CA ILE A 117 21.09 -20.98 20.48
C ILE A 117 21.85 -21.19 21.79
N LEU A 118 21.21 -21.81 22.78
CA LEU A 118 21.82 -22.13 24.07
C LEU A 118 22.79 -23.30 24.00
N ALA A 119 22.59 -24.24 23.08
CA ALA A 119 23.54 -25.34 22.85
C ALA A 119 24.92 -24.83 22.40
N ALA A 120 24.97 -23.72 21.65
CA ALA A 120 26.24 -23.07 21.28
C ALA A 120 26.95 -22.40 22.48
N ILE A 121 26.19 -22.04 23.51
CA ILE A 121 26.66 -21.33 24.70
C ILE A 121 27.05 -22.31 25.82
N GLU A 122 26.39 -23.46 25.94
CA GLU A 122 26.72 -24.52 26.91
C GLU A 122 28.10 -25.16 26.71
N GLY A 123 28.72 -24.96 25.54
CA GLY A 123 30.11 -25.37 25.27
C GLY A 123 31.19 -24.47 25.88
N SER A 124 30.88 -23.24 26.28
CA SER A 124 31.83 -22.32 26.91
C SER A 124 31.67 -22.32 28.42
N THR A 125 32.67 -22.84 29.14
CA THR A 125 32.70 -22.91 30.62
C THR A 125 32.93 -21.56 31.30
N GLU A 126 32.92 -20.45 30.57
CA GLU A 126 33.14 -19.11 31.11
C GLU A 126 31.81 -18.38 31.34
N HIS A 127 31.77 -17.62 32.43
CA HIS A 127 30.62 -16.87 32.91
C HIS A 127 29.92 -16.10 31.77
N LEU A 128 28.66 -16.43 31.52
CA LEU A 128 27.84 -15.67 30.59
C LEU A 128 27.80 -14.22 31.05
N THR A 129 28.25 -13.33 30.17
CA THR A 129 28.16 -11.88 30.35
C THR A 129 27.10 -11.33 29.39
N ALA A 130 26.47 -10.21 29.72
CA ALA A 130 25.44 -9.55 28.89
C ALA A 130 25.87 -9.34 27.42
N GLN A 131 27.18 -9.25 27.16
CA GLN A 131 27.77 -9.18 25.83
C GLN A 131 27.43 -10.40 24.93
N HIS A 132 27.35 -11.60 25.49
CA HIS A 132 27.03 -12.81 24.72
C HIS A 132 25.59 -12.76 24.20
N LEU A 133 24.63 -12.31 25.02
CA LEU A 133 23.24 -12.12 24.60
C LEU A 133 23.09 -11.01 23.55
N LEU A 134 23.88 -9.95 23.65
CA LEU A 134 23.89 -8.86 22.65
C LEU A 134 24.42 -9.33 21.30
N SER A 135 25.53 -10.08 21.26
CA SER A 135 26.08 -10.64 20.01
C SER A 135 25.08 -11.53 19.28
N PHE A 136 24.23 -12.21 20.04
CA PHE A 136 23.19 -13.07 19.48
C PHE A 136 22.01 -12.27 18.89
N GLN A 137 21.52 -11.27 19.63
CA GLN A 137 20.48 -10.37 19.11
C GLN A 137 20.91 -9.65 17.83
N ILE A 138 22.20 -9.32 17.70
CA ILE A 138 22.78 -8.77 16.46
C ILE A 138 22.60 -9.77 15.32
N GLY A 139 22.97 -11.03 15.51
CA GLY A 139 22.87 -12.06 14.48
C GLY A 139 21.45 -12.29 13.98
N GLU A 140 20.45 -12.27 14.86
CA GLU A 140 19.04 -12.35 14.45
C GLU A 140 18.56 -11.08 13.74
N LYS A 141 18.93 -9.89 14.23
CA LYS A 141 18.59 -8.63 13.57
C LYS A 141 19.20 -8.53 12.18
N GLU A 142 20.43 -8.99 11.98
CA GLU A 142 21.05 -9.04 10.66
C GLU A 142 20.33 -10.00 9.70
N LYS A 143 19.88 -11.16 10.19
CA LYS A 143 19.06 -12.08 9.38
C LYS A 143 17.74 -11.43 8.97
N TRP A 144 17.07 -10.76 9.90
CA TRP A 144 15.84 -10.01 9.63
C TRP A 144 16.06 -8.86 8.65
N GLN A 145 17.15 -8.10 8.80
CA GLN A 145 17.49 -7.04 7.85
C GLN A 145 17.74 -7.58 6.44
N ARG A 146 18.45 -8.71 6.29
CA ARG A 146 18.63 -9.37 4.99
C ARG A 146 17.30 -9.82 4.39
N TYR A 147 16.40 -10.37 5.22
CA TYR A 147 15.08 -10.79 4.78
C TYR A 147 14.22 -9.61 4.31
N CYS A 148 14.22 -8.50 5.05
CA CYS A 148 13.53 -7.27 4.65
C CYS A 148 14.08 -6.72 3.32
N TRP A 149 15.41 -6.73 3.15
CA TRP A 149 16.05 -6.32 1.90
C TRP A 149 15.61 -7.20 0.72
N GLU A 150 15.59 -8.53 0.90
CA GLU A 150 15.16 -9.46 -0.15
C GLU A 150 13.68 -9.26 -0.52
N LEU A 151 12.82 -8.94 0.45
CA LEU A 151 11.42 -8.60 0.20
C LEU A 151 11.27 -7.29 -0.58
N GLU A 152 12.03 -6.25 -0.22
CA GLU A 152 12.04 -4.98 -0.94
C GLU A 152 12.50 -5.17 -2.40
N GLU A 153 13.55 -5.97 -2.62
CA GLU A 153 14.02 -6.30 -3.97
C GLU A 153 12.95 -7.02 -4.79
N ARG A 154 12.28 -8.03 -4.21
CA ARG A 154 11.16 -8.74 -4.86
C ARG A 154 9.99 -7.80 -5.17
N LEU A 155 9.67 -6.87 -4.27
CA LEU A 155 8.62 -5.88 -4.49
C LEU A 155 8.98 -4.95 -5.66
N HIS A 156 10.22 -4.47 -5.70
CA HIS A 156 10.73 -3.64 -6.79
C HIS A 156 10.70 -4.37 -8.14
N GLU A 157 11.11 -5.65 -8.17
CA GLU A 157 11.01 -6.49 -9.37
C GLU A 157 9.56 -6.67 -9.84
N ALA A 158 8.64 -6.93 -8.91
CA ALA A 158 7.22 -7.09 -9.22
C ALA A 158 6.61 -5.79 -9.77
N MET A 159 6.94 -4.63 -9.18
CA MET A 159 6.51 -3.33 -9.71
C MET A 159 7.07 -3.07 -11.11
N HIS A 160 8.35 -3.33 -11.34
CA HIS A 160 8.96 -3.18 -12.65
C HIS A 160 8.31 -4.10 -13.69
N SER A 161 8.06 -5.36 -13.34
CA SER A 161 7.34 -6.32 -14.19
C SER A 161 5.93 -5.83 -14.53
N SER A 162 5.21 -5.29 -13.55
CA SER A 162 3.87 -4.70 -13.75
C SER A 162 3.91 -3.52 -14.72
N TYR A 163 4.82 -2.58 -14.51
CA TYR A 163 4.97 -1.39 -15.36
C TYR A 163 5.31 -1.76 -16.82
N VAL A 164 6.18 -2.76 -17.03
CA VAL A 164 6.50 -3.25 -18.36
C VAL A 164 5.27 -3.85 -19.04
N LYS A 165 4.51 -4.68 -18.34
CA LYS A 165 3.27 -5.27 -18.86
C LYS A 165 2.23 -4.20 -19.20
N GLU A 166 2.05 -3.19 -18.35
CA GLU A 166 1.15 -2.08 -18.61
C GLU A 166 1.55 -1.31 -19.88
N ARG A 167 2.84 -1.00 -20.03
CA ARG A 167 3.37 -0.33 -21.22
C ARG A 167 3.14 -1.15 -22.49
N ASP A 168 3.30 -2.46 -22.44
CA ASP A 168 3.07 -3.34 -23.59
C ASP A 168 1.57 -3.45 -23.93
N LEU A 169 0.68 -3.43 -22.93
CA LEU A 169 -0.76 -3.32 -23.15
C LEU A 169 -1.14 -2.01 -23.86
N TRP A 170 -0.51 -0.89 -23.50
CA TRP A 170 -0.73 0.38 -24.20
C TRP A 170 -0.27 0.31 -25.66
N ARG A 171 0.92 -0.26 -25.92
CA ARG A 171 1.44 -0.45 -27.29
C ARG A 171 0.52 -1.31 -28.16
N THR A 172 -0.02 -2.39 -27.61
CA THR A 172 -0.95 -3.26 -28.34
C THR A 172 -2.31 -2.60 -28.60
N LYS A 173 -2.82 -1.80 -27.65
CA LYS A 173 -4.03 -0.99 -27.85
C LYS A 173 -3.84 0.04 -28.98
N ASP A 174 -2.71 0.74 -29.00
CA ASP A 174 -2.41 1.72 -30.04
C ASP A 174 -2.23 1.06 -31.42
N ALA A 175 -1.55 -0.10 -31.47
CA ALA A 175 -1.40 -0.88 -32.70
C ALA A 175 -2.77 -1.29 -33.27
N LYS A 176 -3.68 -1.81 -32.44
CA LYS A 176 -5.05 -2.18 -32.86
C LYS A 176 -5.87 -0.97 -33.34
N LYS A 177 -5.71 0.19 -32.69
CA LYS A 177 -6.36 1.43 -33.08
C LYS A 177 -5.87 1.89 -34.47
N GLU A 178 -4.57 1.79 -34.73
CA GLU A 178 -3.99 2.13 -36.03
C GLU A 178 -4.42 1.15 -37.14
N GLU A 179 -4.47 -0.16 -36.87
CA GLU A 179 -5.03 -1.14 -37.80
C GLU A 179 -6.49 -0.87 -38.14
N SER A 180 -7.30 -0.53 -37.13
CA SER A 180 -8.71 -0.14 -37.32
C SER A 180 -8.84 1.10 -38.22
N ARG A 181 -7.94 2.09 -38.03
CA ARG A 181 -7.89 3.30 -38.87
C ARG A 181 -7.52 2.96 -40.32
N LYS A 182 -6.50 2.11 -40.55
CA LYS A 182 -6.11 1.64 -41.88
C LYS A 182 -7.23 0.86 -42.58
N SER A 183 -7.89 -0.04 -41.87
CA SER A 183 -9.03 -0.82 -42.37
C SER A 183 -10.18 0.09 -42.81
N MET A 184 -10.51 1.10 -42.00
CA MET A 184 -11.53 2.10 -42.35
C MET A 184 -11.15 2.92 -43.59
N LEU A 185 -9.90 3.36 -43.72
CA LEU A 185 -9.43 4.11 -44.89
C LEU A 185 -9.50 3.26 -46.17
N MET A 186 -9.10 1.98 -46.08
CA MET A 186 -9.22 1.04 -47.20
C MET A 186 -10.69 0.83 -47.60
N TYR A 187 -11.59 0.69 -46.63
CA TYR A 187 -13.03 0.60 -46.89
C TYR A 187 -13.56 1.85 -47.61
N ILE A 188 -13.21 3.06 -47.13
CA ILE A 188 -13.62 4.32 -47.76
C ILE A 188 -13.06 4.41 -49.19
N ALA A 189 -11.79 4.06 -49.41
CA ALA A 189 -11.17 4.06 -50.74
C ALA A 189 -11.89 3.11 -51.70
N ALA A 190 -12.24 1.90 -51.26
CA ALA A 190 -12.98 0.92 -52.05
C ALA A 190 -14.40 1.41 -52.42
N GLN A 191 -15.05 2.20 -51.56
CA GLN A 191 -16.37 2.76 -51.82
C GLN A 191 -16.35 3.95 -52.79
N LYS A 192 -15.24 4.70 -52.88
CA LYS A 192 -15.12 5.84 -53.81
C LYS A 192 -15.22 5.45 -55.28
N GLY A 193 -14.88 4.20 -55.64
CA GLY A 193 -15.02 3.68 -57.02
C GLY A 193 -16.40 3.12 -57.36
N LYS A 194 -17.28 2.87 -56.39
CA LYS A 194 -18.59 2.20 -56.60
C LYS A 194 -19.77 3.15 -56.80
N ARG A 195 -19.57 4.47 -56.71
CA ARG A 195 -20.65 5.47 -56.81
C ARG A 195 -20.97 5.96 -58.23
N HIS A 196 -20.59 5.24 -59.30
CA HIS A 196 -20.85 5.67 -60.70
C HIS A 196 -21.64 4.67 -61.55
N TYR A 197 -22.63 3.98 -60.97
CA TYR A 197 -23.72 3.36 -61.74
C TYR A 197 -25.07 3.56 -61.04
N ARG A 198 -25.44 4.82 -60.75
CA ARG A 198 -26.87 5.15 -60.73
C ARG A 198 -27.21 5.53 -62.16
N MET A 199 -27.77 4.55 -62.88
CA MET A 199 -28.44 4.74 -64.16
C MET A 199 -29.14 6.11 -64.20
N ARG A 200 -28.71 6.96 -65.12
CA ARG A 200 -29.60 7.95 -65.71
C ARG A 200 -30.59 7.17 -66.58
N TYR A 201 -31.72 6.76 -66.01
CA TYR A 201 -32.93 6.67 -66.81
C TYR A 201 -33.59 8.05 -66.77
N GLU A 202 -33.92 8.52 -67.96
CA GLU A 202 -34.49 9.82 -68.21
C GLU A 202 -35.87 9.98 -67.56
N ARG A 203 -36.15 11.24 -67.24
CA ARG A 203 -37.35 11.93 -66.75
C ARG A 203 -38.70 11.36 -67.26
N PRO A 204 -39.82 11.57 -66.54
CA PRO A 204 -40.56 12.82 -66.76
C PRO A 204 -40.94 13.56 -65.48
N ALA A 205 -41.15 14.86 -65.66
CA ALA A 205 -41.43 15.83 -64.61
C ALA A 205 -42.84 15.62 -64.06
N GLU A 206 -42.97 15.52 -62.74
CA GLU A 206 -44.20 15.84 -62.06
C GLU A 206 -43.91 16.60 -60.77
N THR A 207 -44.50 17.79 -60.74
CA THR A 207 -44.53 18.74 -59.64
C THR A 207 -45.21 18.14 -58.42
N ALA A 208 -44.48 17.97 -57.32
CA ALA A 208 -45.06 17.77 -56.01
C ALA A 208 -44.35 18.67 -55.00
N VAL A 209 -45.03 19.77 -54.67
CA VAL A 209 -44.75 20.66 -53.55
C VAL A 209 -44.83 19.83 -52.26
N PHE A 210 -43.75 19.78 -51.47
CA PHE A 210 -43.82 19.36 -50.08
C PHE A 210 -43.03 20.30 -49.15
N PRO A 211 -43.51 20.47 -47.90
CA PRO A 211 -43.21 21.62 -47.09
C PRO A 211 -41.89 21.49 -46.34
N ARG A 212 -41.32 22.67 -46.08
CA ARG A 212 -40.11 22.92 -45.32
C ARG A 212 -40.35 22.58 -43.85
N VAL A 213 -39.89 21.41 -43.40
CA VAL A 213 -39.82 21.08 -41.97
C VAL A 213 -38.63 21.82 -41.37
N THR A 214 -38.91 22.87 -40.62
CA THR A 214 -37.95 23.58 -39.78
C THR A 214 -37.61 22.73 -38.56
N ALA A 215 -36.35 22.35 -38.41
CA ALA A 215 -35.82 21.73 -37.20
C ALA A 215 -35.71 22.78 -36.07
N PRO A 216 -36.29 22.56 -34.88
CA PRO A 216 -35.97 23.38 -33.72
C PRO A 216 -34.63 22.96 -33.09
N LYS A 217 -33.73 23.94 -33.09
CA LYS A 217 -32.54 24.19 -32.27
C LYS A 217 -32.24 23.18 -31.16
N ALA A 218 -31.07 22.55 -31.25
CA ALA A 218 -30.36 21.95 -30.14
C ALA A 218 -30.11 23.00 -29.04
N GLY A 219 -30.66 22.74 -27.85
CA GLY A 219 -30.48 23.54 -26.65
C GLY A 219 -29.01 23.56 -26.23
N LYS A 220 -28.59 24.76 -25.86
CA LYS A 220 -27.27 25.16 -25.40
C LYS A 220 -26.93 24.45 -24.08
N GLN A 221 -25.72 23.93 -23.99
CA GLN A 221 -25.05 23.55 -22.74
C GLN A 221 -25.04 24.73 -21.77
N GLU A 222 -25.46 24.49 -20.52
CA GLU A 222 -24.99 25.24 -19.36
C GLU A 222 -24.71 24.25 -18.21
N GLY A 223 -23.44 24.14 -17.86
CA GLY A 223 -22.96 23.96 -16.49
C GLY A 223 -21.76 24.91 -16.32
N PRO A 224 -21.17 25.11 -15.13
CA PRO A 224 -21.52 24.60 -13.81
C PRO A 224 -21.77 25.74 -12.79
N GLY A 225 -22.71 25.56 -11.86
CA GLY A 225 -22.92 26.46 -10.73
C GLY A 225 -22.42 25.81 -9.44
N ALA A 226 -21.14 26.03 -9.10
CA ALA A 226 -20.61 25.74 -7.78
C ALA A 226 -21.16 26.76 -6.78
N ILE A 227 -21.82 26.29 -5.71
CA ILE A 227 -22.03 27.06 -4.50
C ILE A 227 -21.62 26.18 -3.32
N MET A 228 -20.39 26.40 -2.84
CA MET A 228 -20.04 26.09 -1.46
C MET A 228 -20.91 26.96 -0.55
N LYS A 229 -21.61 26.34 0.40
CA LYS A 229 -22.03 27.01 1.63
C LYS A 229 -21.41 26.27 2.80
N LEU A 230 -20.44 26.96 3.41
CA LEU A 230 -19.92 26.72 4.74
C LEU A 230 -20.91 27.35 5.73
N GLU A 231 -21.54 26.53 6.56
CA GLU A 231 -22.08 26.88 7.88
C GLU A 231 -21.87 25.59 8.72
N GLY A 232 -21.19 25.56 9.87
CA GLY A 232 -20.90 26.62 10.83
C GLY A 232 -21.96 26.63 11.93
N GLY A 233 -21.74 25.83 12.98
CA GLY A 233 -22.54 25.79 14.21
C GLY A 233 -22.44 24.39 14.83
N GLY A 234 -21.86 24.15 16.01
CA GLY A 234 -21.79 25.00 17.19
C GLY A 234 -22.83 24.54 18.19
N ASP A 235 -22.51 23.47 18.93
CA ASP A 235 -22.65 23.30 20.39
C ASP A 235 -22.15 21.91 20.80
#